data_AF-A0A6G3ZBZ3-F1
#
_entry.id   AF-A0A6G3ZBZ3-F1
#
_cell.length_a   1.000
_cell.length_b   1.000
_cell.length_c   1.000
_cell.angle_alpha   90.00
_cell.angle_beta   90.00
_cell.angle_gamma   90.00
#
_symmetry.space_group_name_H-M   'P 1'
#
loop_
_entity.id
_entity.type
_entity.pdbx_description
1 polymer ?
#
loop_
_entity_poly.entity_id
_entity_poly.type
_entity_poly.pdbx_seq_one_letter_code
_entity_poly.pdbx_strand_id
1 'polypeptide(L)'
;MKTRVLKRRFHLQLASWSQLAKRLSISIAAAVIVLSGSVLMPEPAQAYPFWAQENYESPREATGRIVCANCHLAEKPTHIEVPQSVLPDSVFKAVVEIPYDLDTQQLLGDGSKGGLNVGAV
;
A
#
# COMPACT_ATOMS: atom_id res chain seq x y z
N MET A 1 -49.49 21.46 -36.04
CA MET A 1 -48.63 21.98 -34.93
C MET A 1 -48.19 20.90 -33.93
N LYS A 2 -49.05 19.95 -33.52
CA LYS A 2 -48.73 18.90 -32.52
C LYS A 2 -47.59 17.92 -32.91
N THR A 3 -47.45 17.60 -34.19
CA THR A 3 -46.43 16.66 -34.69
C THR A 3 -44.99 17.19 -34.60
N ARG A 4 -44.79 18.52 -34.68
CA ARG A 4 -43.46 19.17 -34.54
C ARG A 4 -42.94 19.16 -33.10
N VAL A 5 -43.83 19.30 -32.12
CA VAL A 5 -43.48 19.30 -30.69
C VAL A 5 -43.13 17.91 -30.20
N LEU A 6 -43.86 16.89 -30.65
CA LEU A 6 -43.59 15.48 -30.31
C LEU A 6 -42.23 15.02 -30.86
N LYS A 7 -41.90 15.39 -32.10
CA LYS A 7 -40.60 15.10 -32.74
C LYS A 7 -39.43 15.76 -32.00
N ARG A 8 -39.59 17.00 -31.51
CA ARG A 8 -38.59 17.71 -30.70
C ARG A 8 -38.36 17.06 -29.32
N ARG A 9 -39.42 16.64 -28.62
CA ARG A 9 -39.29 15.91 -27.35
C ARG A 9 -38.60 14.55 -27.52
N PHE A 10 -38.91 13.82 -28.59
CA PHE A 10 -38.29 12.53 -28.89
C PHE A 10 -36.80 12.67 -29.22
N HIS A 11 -36.41 13.67 -30.02
CA HIS A 11 -35.00 13.99 -30.29
C HIS A 11 -34.24 14.44 -29.04
N LEU A 12 -34.85 15.23 -28.15
CA LEU A 12 -34.24 15.65 -26.89
C LEU A 12 -34.06 14.47 -25.91
N GLN A 13 -35.01 13.53 -25.86
CA GLN A 13 -34.88 12.30 -25.08
C GLN A 13 -33.78 11.39 -25.65
N LEU A 14 -33.76 11.12 -26.96
CA LEU A 14 -32.70 10.33 -27.59
C LEU A 14 -31.30 10.97 -27.40
N ALA A 15 -31.20 12.29 -27.51
CA ALA A 15 -29.96 13.02 -27.24
C ALA A 15 -29.54 12.88 -25.78
N SER A 16 -30.44 13.08 -24.81
CA SER A 16 -30.18 12.87 -23.37
C SER A 16 -29.68 11.47 -23.04
N TRP A 17 -30.30 10.42 -23.61
CA TRP A 17 -29.89 9.03 -23.43
C TRP A 17 -28.53 8.74 -24.06
N SER A 18 -28.23 9.30 -25.24
CA SER A 18 -26.91 9.16 -25.86
C SER A 18 -25.79 9.84 -25.05
N GLN A 19 -26.10 10.97 -24.40
CA GLN A 19 -25.17 11.67 -23.51
C GLN A 19 -24.97 10.91 -22.19
N LEU A 20 -26.04 10.34 -21.61
CA LEU A 20 -25.95 9.52 -20.41
C LEU A 20 -25.13 8.24 -20.67
N ALA A 21 -25.37 7.57 -21.79
CA ALA A 21 -24.63 6.38 -22.21
C ALA A 21 -23.14 6.69 -22.45
N LYS A 22 -22.82 7.84 -23.07
CA LYS A 22 -21.43 8.32 -23.21
C LYS A 22 -20.76 8.60 -21.87
N ARG A 23 -21.44 9.28 -20.95
CA ARG A 23 -20.89 9.56 -19.62
C ARG A 23 -20.62 8.27 -18.84
N LEU A 24 -21.57 7.33 -18.88
CA LEU A 24 -21.42 6.03 -18.21
C LEU A 24 -20.27 5.21 -18.79
N SER A 25 -20.14 5.18 -20.12
CA SER A 25 -19.02 4.47 -20.78
C SER A 25 -17.66 5.10 -20.49
N ILE A 26 -17.57 6.43 -20.39
CA ILE A 26 -16.34 7.12 -19.95
C ILE A 26 -16.03 6.78 -18.48
N SER A 27 -17.01 6.79 -17.59
CA SER A 27 -16.81 6.44 -16.18
C SER A 27 -16.35 4.99 -16.01
N ILE A 28 -16.92 4.06 -16.76
CA ILE A 28 -16.51 2.65 -16.75
C ILE A 28 -15.07 2.52 -17.28
N ALA A 29 -14.76 3.17 -18.41
CA ALA A 29 -13.40 3.12 -18.97
C ALA A 29 -12.36 3.69 -17.98
N ALA A 30 -12.67 4.81 -17.31
CA ALA A 30 -11.80 5.38 -16.28
C ALA A 30 -11.61 4.43 -15.10
N ALA A 31 -12.69 3.81 -14.60
CA ALA A 31 -12.61 2.83 -13.52
C ALA A 31 -11.76 1.61 -13.91
N VAL A 32 -11.93 1.10 -15.13
CA VAL A 32 -11.14 -0.03 -15.64
C VAL A 32 -9.66 0.34 -15.70
N ILE A 33 -9.31 1.52 -16.21
CA ILE A 33 -7.92 1.98 -16.29
C ILE A 33 -7.30 2.04 -14.88
N VAL A 34 -7.98 2.68 -13.92
CA VAL A 34 -7.48 2.81 -12.53
C VAL A 34 -7.31 1.45 -11.86
N LEU A 35 -8.27 0.54 -12.03
CA LEU A 35 -8.20 -0.81 -11.44
C LEU A 35 -7.17 -1.70 -12.13
N SER A 36 -6.95 -1.52 -13.44
CA SER A 36 -5.95 -2.31 -14.16
C SER A 36 -4.52 -1.96 -13.76
N GLY A 37 -4.22 -0.70 -13.43
CA GLY A 37 -2.90 -0.31 -12.94
C GLY A 37 -2.49 -0.99 -11.63
N SER A 38 -3.43 -1.15 -10.70
CA SER A 38 -3.17 -1.80 -9.40
C SER A 38 -2.98 -3.32 -9.50
N VAL A 39 -3.56 -3.97 -10.52
CA VAL A 39 -3.40 -5.42 -10.75
C VAL A 39 -2.19 -5.72 -11.64
N LEU A 40 -1.96 -4.92 -12.67
CA LEU A 40 -0.90 -5.16 -13.66
C LEU A 40 0.47 -4.63 -13.19
N MET A 41 0.50 -3.64 -12.30
CA MET A 41 1.73 -3.05 -11.77
C MET A 41 1.65 -2.93 -10.24
N PRO A 42 1.74 -4.04 -9.50
CA PRO A 42 1.85 -3.97 -8.05
C PRO A 42 3.14 -3.23 -7.69
N GLU A 43 3.01 -2.09 -7.01
CA GLU A 43 4.16 -1.36 -6.50
C GLU A 43 4.86 -2.24 -5.45
N PRO A 44 6.19 -2.44 -5.52
CA PRO A 44 6.87 -3.25 -4.52
C PRO A 44 6.67 -2.59 -3.16
N ALA A 45 6.29 -3.37 -2.14
CA ALA A 45 6.26 -2.92 -0.76
C ALA A 45 7.69 -2.64 -0.33
N GLN A 46 8.15 -1.43 -0.63
CA GLN A 46 9.37 -0.96 -0.09
C GLN A 46 9.03 -0.54 1.35
N ALA A 47 9.65 -1.18 2.32
CA ALA A 47 9.37 -0.90 3.72
C ALA A 47 10.70 -0.76 4.47
N TYR A 48 11.35 0.38 4.20
CA TYR A 48 12.51 0.91 4.90
C TYR A 48 12.06 1.81 6.07
N PRO A 49 12.90 1.96 7.11
CA PRO A 49 12.63 2.87 8.22
C PRO A 49 12.27 4.31 7.80
N PHE A 50 12.82 4.78 6.67
CA PHE A 50 12.52 6.11 6.14
C PHE A 50 11.03 6.37 5.90
N TRP A 51 10.27 5.40 5.38
CA TRP A 51 8.83 5.62 5.20
C TRP A 51 8.04 5.61 6.49
N ALA A 52 8.53 4.92 7.54
CA ALA A 52 7.94 5.08 8.86
C ALA A 52 8.16 6.51 9.36
N GLN A 53 9.37 7.06 9.18
CA GLN A 53 9.73 8.43 9.58
C GLN A 53 8.92 9.49 8.83
N GLU A 54 8.71 9.32 7.52
CA GLU A 54 8.01 10.30 6.69
C GLU A 54 6.49 10.31 6.95
N ASN A 55 5.89 9.14 7.23
CA ASN A 55 4.43 9.00 7.26
C ASN A 55 3.83 8.95 8.68
N TYR A 56 4.65 8.75 9.72
CA TYR A 56 4.18 8.59 11.09
C TYR A 56 5.02 9.42 12.05
N GLU A 57 4.37 10.33 12.78
CA GLU A 57 5.02 11.13 13.83
C GLU A 57 5.54 10.24 14.99
N SER A 58 4.78 9.20 15.34
CA SER A 58 5.18 8.18 16.31
C SER A 58 5.28 6.81 15.63
N PRO A 59 6.42 6.10 15.75
CA PRO A 59 6.56 4.76 15.18
C PRO A 59 5.75 3.69 15.95
N ARG A 60 5.22 4.03 17.12
CA ARG A 60 4.44 3.13 17.99
C ARG A 60 3.03 3.69 18.21
N GLU A 61 2.03 2.88 17.89
CA GLU A 61 0.63 3.18 18.13
C GLU A 61 0.25 2.98 19.60
N ALA A 62 -0.90 3.54 20.03
CA ALA A 62 -1.40 3.40 21.40
C ALA A 62 -1.65 1.94 21.83
N THR A 63 -1.91 1.05 20.86
CA THR A 63 -2.06 -0.40 21.07
C THR A 63 -0.73 -1.10 21.35
N GLY A 64 0.40 -0.41 21.12
CA GLY A 64 1.74 -0.96 21.15
C GLY A 64 2.22 -1.51 19.80
N ARG A 65 1.35 -1.52 18.77
CA ARG A 65 1.72 -1.94 17.41
C ARG A 65 2.72 -0.96 16.77
N ILE A 66 3.70 -1.49 16.05
CA ILE A 66 4.70 -0.70 15.32
C ILE A 66 4.22 -0.47 13.88
N VAL A 67 4.39 0.75 13.38
CA VAL A 67 3.85 1.20 12.08
C VAL A 67 4.42 0.47 10.87
N CYS A 68 5.58 -0.19 11.03
CA CYS A 68 6.15 -1.10 10.03
C CYS A 68 5.14 -2.19 9.59
N ALA A 69 4.26 -2.61 10.50
CA ALA A 69 3.21 -3.60 10.24
C ALA A 69 2.10 -3.11 9.29
N ASN A 70 2.07 -1.82 8.93
CA ASN A 70 1.15 -1.31 7.90
C ASN A 70 1.59 -1.69 6.47
N CYS A 71 2.88 -1.99 6.28
CA CYS A 71 3.44 -2.40 4.99
C CYS A 71 3.97 -3.84 5.01
N HIS A 72 4.64 -4.25 6.11
CA HIS A 72 5.11 -5.62 6.31
C HIS A 72 4.01 -6.47 6.96
N LEU A 73 3.18 -7.08 6.12
CA LEU A 73 1.96 -7.78 6.55
C LEU A 73 2.20 -9.16 7.17
N ALA A 74 3.35 -9.76 6.87
CA ALA A 74 3.71 -11.08 7.38
C ALA A 74 4.42 -10.96 8.74
N GLU A 75 3.99 -11.76 9.70
CA GLU A 75 4.62 -11.83 11.03
C GLU A 75 5.84 -12.76 11.01
N LYS A 76 6.93 -12.30 11.62
CA LYS A 76 8.12 -13.08 11.94
C LYS A 76 8.59 -12.75 13.35
N PRO A 77 9.07 -13.74 14.11
CA PRO A 77 9.59 -13.48 15.45
C PRO A 77 10.87 -12.63 15.37
N THR A 78 11.05 -11.77 16.37
CA THR A 78 12.25 -10.97 16.58
C THR A 78 12.61 -11.02 18.06
N HIS A 79 13.90 -11.03 18.38
CA HIS A 79 14.37 -11.09 19.77
C HIS A 79 15.22 -9.86 20.09
N ILE A 80 15.10 -9.41 21.33
CA ILE A 80 15.94 -8.35 21.89
C ILE A 80 16.46 -8.79 23.25
N GLU A 81 17.77 -8.68 23.44
CA GLU A 81 18.43 -8.93 24.70
C GLU A 81 19.09 -7.64 25.21
N VAL A 82 18.84 -7.34 26.47
CA VAL A 82 19.44 -6.21 27.20
C VAL A 82 19.82 -6.66 28.60
N PRO A 83 20.81 -6.01 29.24
CA PRO A 83 21.08 -6.25 30.64
C PRO A 83 19.86 -5.97 31.51
N GLN A 84 19.67 -6.77 32.55
CA GLN A 84 18.54 -6.62 33.47
C GLN A 84 18.54 -5.28 34.21
N SER A 85 19.71 -4.65 34.39
CA SER A 85 19.85 -3.30 34.92
C SER A 85 21.13 -2.62 34.39
N VAL A 86 21.14 -1.29 34.42
CA VAL A 86 22.27 -0.45 33.98
C VAL A 86 22.45 0.71 34.95
N LEU A 87 23.69 1.19 35.11
CA LEU A 87 23.96 2.40 35.88
C LEU A 87 23.60 3.65 35.05
N PRO A 88 23.24 4.77 35.69
CA PRO A 88 23.12 6.04 35.00
C PRO A 88 24.42 6.39 34.26
N ASP A 89 24.29 7.00 33.06
CA ASP A 89 25.41 7.42 32.23
C ASP A 89 26.41 6.29 31.88
N SER A 90 25.90 5.06 31.70
CA SER A 90 26.70 3.92 31.26
C SER A 90 26.28 3.41 29.89
N VAL A 91 27.26 2.97 29.09
CA VAL A 91 27.01 2.36 27.78
C VAL A 91 26.74 0.87 27.97
N PHE A 92 25.63 0.39 27.41
CA PHE A 92 25.29 -1.03 27.37
C PHE A 92 24.95 -1.48 25.94
N LYS A 93 24.85 -2.79 25.74
CA LYS A 93 24.50 -3.39 24.44
C LYS A 93 23.05 -3.84 24.46
N ALA A 94 22.30 -3.46 23.43
CA ALA A 94 21.06 -4.12 23.05
C ALA A 94 21.37 -5.04 21.86
N VAL A 95 21.21 -6.34 22.03
CA VAL A 95 21.42 -7.32 20.97
C VAL A 95 20.07 -7.58 20.32
N VAL A 96 19.98 -7.45 19.00
CA VAL A 96 18.75 -7.64 18.24
C VAL A 96 18.95 -8.82 17.28
N GLU A 97 18.00 -9.76 17.29
CA GLU A 97 17.99 -10.91 16.40
C GLU A 97 16.73 -10.93 15.54
N ILE A 98 16.91 -11.05 14.23
CA ILE A 98 15.84 -11.14 13.24
C ILE A 98 16.04 -12.46 12.48
N PRO A 99 15.58 -13.61 13.02
CA PRO A 99 15.83 -14.90 12.43
C PRO A 99 15.01 -15.11 11.15
N TYR A 100 15.69 -15.57 10.10
CA TYR A 100 15.08 -16.10 8.89
C TYR A 100 15.97 -17.19 8.29
N ASP A 101 15.39 -17.98 7.39
CA ASP A 101 16.12 -19.03 6.67
C ASP A 101 17.04 -18.39 5.62
N LEU A 102 18.35 -18.46 5.82
CA LEU A 102 19.36 -17.83 4.96
C LEU A 102 19.46 -18.49 3.58
N ASP A 103 18.94 -19.71 3.42
CA ASP A 103 18.89 -20.40 2.12
C ASP A 103 17.67 -19.97 1.29
N THR A 104 16.71 -19.27 1.91
CA THR A 104 15.55 -18.73 1.20
C THR A 104 15.85 -17.40 0.51
N GLN A 105 15.28 -17.23 -0.69
CA GLN A 105 15.40 -16.01 -1.48
C GLN A 105 14.03 -15.32 -1.59
N GLN A 106 14.05 -14.00 -1.62
CA GLN A 106 12.88 -13.16 -1.91
C GLN A 106 12.88 -12.72 -3.37
N LEU A 107 11.71 -12.27 -3.84
CA LEU A 107 11.61 -11.55 -5.10
C LEU A 107 12.05 -10.09 -4.89
N LEU A 108 12.90 -9.60 -5.78
CA LEU A 108 13.36 -8.21 -5.80
C LEU A 108 12.40 -7.35 -6.64
N GLY A 109 12.63 -6.03 -6.62
CA GLY A 109 11.79 -5.07 -7.36
C GLY A 109 11.79 -5.25 -8.88
N ASP A 110 12.81 -5.91 -9.44
CA ASP A 110 12.90 -6.27 -10.86
C ASP A 110 12.29 -7.66 -11.18
N GLY A 111 11.78 -8.36 -10.17
CA GLY A 111 11.23 -9.71 -10.28
C GLY A 111 12.27 -10.84 -10.21
N SER A 112 13.56 -10.54 -10.13
CA SER A 112 14.61 -11.53 -9.91
C SER A 112 14.61 -12.05 -8.47
N LYS A 113 15.29 -13.17 -8.21
CA LYS A 113 15.46 -13.69 -6.84
C LYS A 113 16.76 -13.19 -6.22
N GLY A 114 16.71 -12.80 -4.95
CA GLY A 114 17.87 -12.34 -4.19
C GLY A 114 17.73 -12.56 -2.69
N GLY A 115 18.75 -12.15 -1.94
CA GLY A 115 18.76 -12.21 -0.48
C GLY A 115 17.77 -11.24 0.17
N LEU A 116 17.49 -11.46 1.45
CA LEU A 116 16.67 -10.58 2.26
C LEU A 116 17.51 -9.47 2.89
N ASN A 117 16.95 -8.27 2.96
CA ASN A 117 17.48 -7.16 3.74
C ASN A 117 16.70 -7.05 5.05
N VAL A 118 17.34 -6.57 6.11
CA VAL A 118 16.73 -6.40 7.44
C VAL A 118 16.80 -4.95 7.90
N GLY A 119 15.88 -4.58 8.78
CA GLY A 119 15.83 -3.28 9.45
C GLY A 119 14.97 -3.38 10.71
N ALA A 120 15.17 -2.48 11.65
CA ALA A 120 14.46 -2.43 12.92
C ALA A 120 14.22 -0.98 13.36
N VAL A 121 13.27 -0.78 14.28
CA VAL A 121 12.98 0.48 14.98
C VAL A 121 12.71 0.19 16.45
#